data_AF-A0A5K0YS53-F1
#
_entry.id   AF-A0A5K0YS53-F1
#
_cell.length_a   1.000
_cell.length_b   1.000
_cell.length_c   1.000
_cell.angle_alpha   90.00
_cell.angle_beta   90.00
_cell.angle_gamma   90.00
#
_symmetry.space_group_name_H-M   'P 1'
#
loop_
_entity.id
_entity.type
_entity.pdbx_description
1 polymer ?
#
loop_
_entity_poly.entity_id
_entity_poly.type
_entity_poly.pdbx_seq_one_letter_code
_entity_poly.pdbx_strand_id
1 'polypeptide(L)'
;VYSELRSHIGVVHHIEGGFSWTLLKCIDSDPKVRSVQKLALMAECNTKLAVALTIMEECFMPMIDPRTGIDMIPHVLYSWG
;
A
#
# COMPACT_ATOMS: atom_id res chain seq x y z
N VAL A 1 4.51 -18.86 -6.60
CA VAL A 1 4.88 -17.47 -6.98
C VAL A 1 4.05 -16.42 -6.21
N TYR A 2 2.71 -16.39 -6.32
CA TYR A 2 1.90 -15.37 -5.59
C TYR A 2 1.74 -15.59 -4.07
N SER A 3 1.92 -16.82 -3.57
CA SER A 3 1.76 -17.16 -2.15
C SER A 3 2.87 -16.56 -1.28
N GLU A 4 4.11 -16.63 -1.75
CA GLU A 4 5.28 -16.12 -1.03
C GLU A 4 5.27 -14.59 -0.94
N LEU A 5 4.85 -13.90 -2.01
CA LEU A 5 4.74 -12.45 -1.98
C LEU A 5 3.68 -11.97 -0.95
N ARG A 6 2.59 -12.74 -0.78
CA ARG A 6 1.57 -12.43 0.23
C ARG A 6 2.08 -12.58 1.66
N SER A 7 3.01 -13.50 1.93
CA SER A 7 3.59 -13.64 3.27
C SER A 7 4.48 -12.46 3.68
N HIS A 8 4.87 -11.60 2.73
CA HIS A 8 5.69 -10.41 3.00
C HIS A 8 4.85 -9.14 3.24
N ILE A 9 3.52 -9.20 3.11
CA ILE A 9 2.67 -8.02 3.31
C ILE A 9 2.71 -7.57 4.78
N GLY A 10 3.08 -6.30 4.99
CA GLY A 10 3.24 -5.69 6.30
C GLY A 10 4.41 -6.23 7.14
N VAL A 11 5.28 -7.05 6.54
CA VAL A 11 6.52 -7.51 7.19
C VAL A 11 7.65 -6.53 6.90
N VAL A 12 8.34 -6.12 7.97
CA VAL A 12 9.53 -5.25 7.85
C VAL A 12 10.74 -6.10 7.47
N HIS A 13 11.37 -5.74 6.35
CA HIS A 13 12.59 -6.34 5.85
C HIS A 13 13.74 -5.35 5.99
N HIS A 14 14.72 -5.69 6.82
CA HIS A 14 15.93 -4.89 6.97
C HIS A 14 16.89 -5.09 5.79
N ILE A 15 17.55 -4.01 5.38
CA ILE A 15 18.58 -4.00 4.35
C ILE A 15 19.83 -3.27 4.88
N GLU A 16 20.91 -3.31 4.11
CA GLU A 16 22.16 -2.66 4.50
C GLU A 16 22.00 -1.15 4.74
N GLY A 17 22.89 -0.56 5.53
CA GLY A 17 22.86 0.88 5.84
C GLY A 17 21.80 1.30 6.87
N GLY A 18 21.18 0.36 7.58
CA GLY A 18 20.17 0.65 8.60
C GLY A 18 18.78 0.98 8.03
N PHE A 19 18.58 0.74 6.73
CA PHE A 19 17.29 0.94 6.07
C PHE A 19 16.42 -0.31 6.19
N SER A 20 15.13 -0.13 5.90
CA SER A 20 14.18 -1.24 5.78
C SER A 20 13.12 -0.94 4.73
N TRP A 21 12.48 -2.00 4.24
CA TRP A 21 11.31 -1.90 3.38
C TRP A 21 10.19 -2.78 3.90
N THR A 22 8.96 -2.50 3.47
CA THR A 22 7.78 -3.29 3.80
C THR A 22 6.88 -3.32 2.59
N LEU A 23 6.43 -4.51 2.18
CA LEU A 23 5.42 -4.60 1.13
C LEU A 23 4.07 -4.18 1.70
N LEU A 24 3.46 -3.16 1.12
CA LEU A 24 2.12 -2.72 1.49
C LEU A 24 1.11 -3.19 0.45
N LYS A 25 -0.09 -3.50 0.92
CA LYS A 25 -1.25 -3.77 0.07
C LYS A 25 -2.48 -3.24 0.78
N CYS A 26 -3.40 -2.64 0.03
CA CYS A 26 -4.72 -2.34 0.57
C CYS A 26 -5.45 -3.66 0.87
N ILE A 27 -5.71 -3.91 2.14
CA ILE A 27 -6.37 -5.14 2.60
C ILE A 27 -7.85 -4.84 2.75
N ASP A 28 -8.59 -4.87 1.64
CA ASP A 28 -10.05 -4.91 1.70
C ASP A 28 -10.51 -6.33 2.00
N SER A 29 -11.31 -6.53 3.04
CA SER A 29 -11.90 -7.84 3.37
C SER A 29 -13.04 -7.67 4.36
N ASP A 30 -13.99 -8.61 4.30
CA ASP A 30 -15.14 -8.64 5.20
C ASP A 30 -14.69 -8.59 6.68
N PRO A 31 -15.11 -7.55 7.45
CA PRO A 31 -14.78 -7.43 8.86
C PRO A 31 -15.31 -8.57 9.74
N LYS A 32 -16.27 -9.38 9.25
CA LYS A 32 -16.90 -10.46 10.03
C LYS A 32 -16.00 -11.68 10.28
N VAL A 33 -14.85 -11.80 9.60
CA VAL A 33 -14.00 -13.02 9.65
C VAL A 33 -12.51 -12.68 9.88
N ARG A 34 -12.20 -11.86 10.89
CA ARG A 34 -10.81 -11.39 11.12
C ARG A 34 -10.35 -11.59 12.56
N SER A 35 -9.14 -12.13 12.71
CA SER A 35 -8.41 -12.10 13.98
C SER A 35 -7.94 -10.68 14.29
N VAL A 36 -7.71 -10.39 15.58
CA VAL A 36 -7.16 -9.09 16.04
C VAL A 36 -5.87 -8.73 15.32
N GLN A 37 -4.99 -9.72 15.10
CA GLN A 37 -3.72 -9.55 14.38
C GLN A 37 -3.93 -9.08 12.94
N LYS A 38 -4.91 -9.65 12.23
CA LYS A 38 -5.23 -9.27 10.85
C LYS A 38 -5.83 -7.86 10.77
N LEU A 39 -6.61 -7.46 11.78
CA LEU A 39 -7.13 -6.09 11.88
C LEU A 39 -6.01 -5.07 12.11
N ALA A 40 -5.08 -5.37 13.01
CA ALA A 40 -3.91 -4.53 13.27
C ALA A 40 -3.04 -4.37 12.01
N LEU A 41 -2.74 -5.47 11.32
CA LEU A 41 -1.99 -5.47 10.07
C LEU A 41 -2.66 -4.62 8.99
N MET A 42 -3.98 -4.74 8.83
CA MET A 42 -4.73 -3.92 7.89
C MET A 42 -4.68 -2.44 8.26
N ALA A 43 -4.91 -2.10 9.53
CA ALA A 43 -4.88 -0.72 10.00
C ALA A 43 -3.50 -0.08 9.72
N GLU A 44 -2.42 -0.81 10.00
CA GLU A 44 -1.07 -0.35 9.72
C GLU A 44 -0.82 -0.16 8.21
N CYS A 45 -1.17 -1.16 7.40
CA CYS A 45 -0.96 -1.10 5.94
C CYS A 45 -1.74 0.05 5.31
N ASN A 46 -3.03 0.18 5.64
CA ASN A 46 -3.90 1.21 5.07
C ASN A 46 -3.48 2.60 5.55
N THR A 47 -3.03 2.75 6.81
CA THR A 47 -2.53 4.04 7.31
C THR A 47 -1.26 4.45 6.59
N LYS A 48 -0.29 3.54 6.39
CA LYS A 48 0.93 3.83 5.63
C LYS A 48 0.64 4.21 4.17
N LEU A 49 -0.31 3.53 3.53
CA LEU A 49 -0.77 3.86 2.17
C LEU A 49 -1.45 5.23 2.11
N ALA A 50 -2.29 5.57 3.08
CA ALA A 50 -2.93 6.89 3.17
C ALA A 50 -1.89 8.01 3.31
N VAL A 51 -0.89 7.84 4.18
CA VAL A 51 0.21 8.81 4.33
C VAL A 51 1.01 8.94 3.03
N ALA A 52 1.34 7.83 2.37
CA ALA A 52 2.05 7.86 1.10
C ALA A 52 1.23 8.58 0.02
N LEU A 53 -0.08 8.39 -0.04
CA LEU A 53 -0.96 9.10 -0.97
C LEU A 53 -0.90 10.61 -0.73
N THR A 54 -1.08 11.04 0.52
CA THR A 54 -1.02 12.47 0.88
C THR A 54 0.32 13.09 0.50
N ILE A 55 1.44 12.39 0.72
CA ILE A 55 2.76 12.88 0.30
C ILE A 55 2.82 13.03 -1.22
N MET A 56 2.32 12.05 -1.97
CA MET A 56 2.32 12.10 -3.43
C MET A 56 1.45 13.25 -3.98
N GLU A 57 0.29 13.50 -3.36
CA GLU A 57 -0.63 14.58 -3.76
C GLU A 57 -0.11 15.98 -3.40
N GLU A 58 0.54 16.14 -2.25
CA GLU A 58 1.02 17.45 -1.77
C GLU A 58 2.39 17.83 -2.34
N CYS A 59 3.25 16.85 -2.63
CA CYS A 59 4.64 17.11 -3.03
C CYS A 59 4.91 16.92 -4.52
N PHE A 60 3.97 16.35 -5.29
CA PHE A 60 4.16 16.08 -6.71
C PHE A 60 2.97 16.59 -7.54
N MET A 61 3.23 16.81 -8.83
CA MET A 61 2.15 17.14 -9.77
C MET A 61 1.31 15.90 -10.10
N PRO A 62 -0.02 16.04 -10.32
CA PRO A 62 -0.89 14.94 -10.71
C PRO A 62 -0.36 14.18 -11.93
N MET A 63 -0.47 12.85 -11.92
CA MET A 63 -0.02 12.00 -13.02
C MET A 63 -1.20 11.70 -13.95
N ILE A 64 -1.59 12.68 -14.77
CA ILE A 64 -2.76 12.55 -15.62
C ILE A 64 -2.47 11.63 -16.82
N ASP A 65 -3.21 10.53 -16.96
CA ASP A 65 -3.24 9.74 -18.20
C ASP A 65 -3.93 10.56 -19.31
N PRO A 66 -3.23 10.94 -20.39
CA PRO A 66 -3.79 11.80 -21.44
C PRO A 66 -4.94 11.15 -22.21
N ARG A 67 -5.08 9.81 -22.16
CA ARG A 67 -6.16 9.09 -22.83
C ARG A 67 -7.47 9.15 -22.06
N THR A 68 -7.41 9.14 -20.73
CA THR A 68 -8.59 9.00 -19.85
C THR A 68 -8.86 10.22 -18.97
N GLY A 69 -7.85 11.07 -18.78
CA GLY A 69 -7.89 12.19 -17.84
C GLY A 69 -7.79 11.77 -16.38
N ILE A 70 -7.52 10.49 -16.09
CA ILE A 70 -7.43 9.95 -14.73
C ILE A 70 -6.07 10.30 -14.13
N ASP A 71 -6.06 10.77 -12.88
CA ASP A 71 -4.82 10.83 -12.10
C ASP A 71 -4.39 9.42 -11.70
N MET A 72 -3.21 9.02 -12.17
CA MET A 72 -2.65 7.70 -11.99
C MET A 72 -2.00 7.51 -10.62
N ILE A 73 -1.76 8.58 -9.84
CA ILE A 73 -1.11 8.49 -8.52
C ILE A 73 -1.82 7.48 -7.59
N PRO A 74 -3.15 7.58 -7.36
CA PRO A 74 -3.84 6.61 -6.51
C PRO A 74 -3.81 5.18 -7.09
N HIS A 75 -3.94 5.05 -8.42
CA HIS A 75 -3.98 3.76 -9.09
C HIS A 75 -2.67 2.99 -8.96
N VAL A 76 -1.53 3.66 -9.13
CA VAL A 76 -0.20 3.08 -8.95
C VAL A 76 0.02 2.70 -7.49
N LEU A 77 -0.30 3.60 -6.56
CA LEU A 77 -0.03 3.40 -5.13
C LEU A 77 -0.85 2.24 -4.54
N TYR A 78 -2.13 2.14 -4.90
CA TYR A 78 -3.02 1.10 -4.39
C TYR A 78 -3.04 -0.17 -5.25
N SER A 79 -2.33 -0.18 -6.38
CA SER A 79 -2.39 -1.26 -7.37
C SER A 79 -3.83 -1.54 -7.85
N TRP A 80 -4.64 -0.50 -8.05
CA TRP A 80 -6.04 -0.58 -8.52
C TRP A 80 -6.17 -0.81 -10.04
N GLY A 81 -5.26 -1.60 -10.61
CA GLY A 81 -5.27 -1.95 -12.03
C GLY A 81 -6.45 -2.81 -12.43
#